data_AF-A0AA50Q6C9-F1
#
_entry.id   AF-A0AA50Q6C9-F1
#
_cell.length_a   1.000
_cell.length_b   1.000
_cell.length_c   1.000
_cell.angle_alpha   90.00
_cell.angle_beta   90.00
_cell.angle_gamma   90.00
#
_symmetry.space_group_name_H-M   'P 1'
#
loop_
_entity.id
_entity.type
_entity.pdbx_description
1 polymer ?
#
loop_
_entity_poly.entity_id
_entity_poly.type
_entity_poly.pdbx_seq_one_letter_code
_entity_poly.pdbx_strand_id
1 'polypeptide(L)'
;MIKSLFNKLFNIRDTATVERPKSFSTTDLGKSLEPARKPAKPLEDISVVSVDLSALFYSLLFPTRVKDTGGVANNLERRVMAEIEQALASPQVIAEKVLKLPSKVLELDRKLSDPQFDIKDLLALIERDPLLSIEVLKLCNSPAFKRSDRDITSLQQALVQLGREQLRKFVTTCLVREMLDIKPIYFRRFGAEIWRHSMQVAFLASELSDEDQDTAFLLGLLHDVGKLAIFKMLLDAFVQAEPGEQPNSGLFRQVMTTKSLTLSSLLAKHWQLPNTFETELDKLASVNSRPQAGLASVVWRANVISEISMLHQAGQLSPEILANLLQQVNLDQTQFDSLHQKLLQF
;
A
#
# COMPACT_ATOMS: atom_id res chain seq x y z
N MET A 1 19.46 -10.89 -4.91
CA MET A 1 19.19 -10.51 -6.32
C MET A 1 17.82 -9.82 -6.49
N ILE A 2 16.80 -10.16 -5.69
CA ILE A 2 15.42 -9.61 -5.71
C ILE A 2 15.32 -8.12 -5.31
N LYS A 3 15.98 -7.73 -4.21
CA LYS A 3 16.09 -6.31 -3.77
C LYS A 3 16.62 -5.38 -4.87
N SER A 4 17.51 -5.89 -5.72
CA SER A 4 18.15 -5.14 -6.81
C SER A 4 17.16 -4.78 -7.92
N LEU A 5 16.21 -5.65 -8.27
CA LEU A 5 15.26 -5.38 -9.36
C LEU A 5 14.20 -4.34 -8.93
N PHE A 6 13.68 -4.47 -7.72
CA PHE A 6 12.80 -3.47 -7.09
C PHE A 6 13.51 -2.12 -6.91
N ASN A 7 14.73 -2.14 -6.35
CA ASN A 7 15.56 -0.95 -6.21
C ASN A 7 15.93 -0.32 -7.56
N LYS A 8 16.05 -1.10 -8.65
CA LYS A 8 16.38 -0.62 -10.00
C LYS A 8 15.16 -0.05 -10.72
N LEU A 9 13.97 -0.62 -10.50
CA LEU A 9 12.69 -0.06 -10.98
C LEU A 9 12.36 1.28 -10.32
N PHE A 10 12.78 1.49 -9.07
CA PHE A 10 12.51 2.72 -8.31
C PHE A 10 13.75 3.59 -8.02
N ASN A 11 14.91 3.23 -8.57
CA ASN A 11 16.22 3.87 -8.35
C ASN A 11 16.55 4.16 -6.87
N ILE A 12 16.27 3.18 -5.99
CA ILE A 12 16.50 3.23 -4.55
C ILE A 12 17.95 2.80 -4.27
N ARG A 13 18.76 3.69 -3.69
CA ARG A 13 20.12 3.34 -3.24
C ARG A 13 20.06 2.64 -1.88
N ASP A 14 20.69 1.47 -1.77
CA ASP A 14 20.93 0.82 -0.50
C ASP A 14 21.97 1.64 0.29
N THR A 15 21.52 2.25 1.39
CA THR A 15 22.34 2.92 2.42
C THR A 15 23.33 3.98 1.92
N ALA A 16 22.97 5.26 2.09
CA ALA A 16 23.99 6.31 2.21
C ALA A 16 24.72 6.12 3.55
N THR A 17 25.93 5.55 3.52
CA THR A 17 26.86 5.63 4.64
C THR A 17 27.22 7.09 4.84
N VAL A 18 26.60 7.73 5.83
CA VAL A 18 27.01 9.05 6.30
C VAL A 18 28.27 8.85 7.13
N GLU A 19 29.44 9.09 6.53
CA GLU A 19 30.67 9.25 7.29
C GLU A 19 30.50 10.41 8.28
N ARG A 20 30.67 10.13 9.58
CA ARG A 20 30.68 11.17 10.60
C ARG A 20 31.94 12.05 10.40
N PRO A 21 31.82 13.38 10.33
CA PRO A 21 33.01 14.23 10.34
C PRO A 21 33.73 14.08 11.69
N LYS A 22 35.03 13.79 11.61
CA LYS A 22 35.94 13.78 12.76
C LYS A 22 36.30 15.21 13.15
N SER A 23 35.67 15.72 14.20
CA SER A 23 36.19 16.85 14.98
C SER A 23 35.34 17.06 16.22
N PHE A 24 35.83 16.57 17.37
CA PHE A 24 36.14 17.31 18.59
C PHE A 24 36.48 16.30 19.72
N SER A 25 37.66 16.49 20.31
CA SER A 25 38.26 15.68 21.36
C SER A 25 37.82 16.12 22.76
N THR A 26 37.68 15.13 23.67
CA THR A 26 37.94 15.13 25.13
C THR A 26 37.24 16.21 25.98
N THR A 27 36.59 15.93 27.11
CA THR A 27 37.18 15.35 28.33
C THR A 27 36.07 15.11 29.38
N ASP A 28 36.24 14.06 30.19
CA ASP A 28 35.75 13.81 31.56
C ASP A 28 34.37 14.29 32.04
N LEU A 29 33.56 13.31 32.48
CA LEU A 29 33.23 13.15 33.91
C LEU A 29 32.52 11.80 34.12
N GLY A 30 33.23 10.88 34.77
CA GLY A 30 32.66 9.63 35.27
C GLY A 30 31.83 9.82 36.53
N LYS A 31 30.86 8.92 36.74
CA LYS A 31 30.70 8.15 37.98
C LYS A 31 29.64 7.06 37.80
N SER A 32 30.09 5.83 38.03
CA SER A 32 29.31 4.61 38.16
C SER A 32 28.56 4.60 39.49
N LEU A 33 27.25 4.27 39.47
CA LEU A 33 26.48 3.85 40.64
C LEU A 33 25.33 2.91 40.20
N GLU A 34 25.51 1.62 40.44
CA GLU A 34 24.44 0.65 40.78
C GLU A 34 24.66 0.23 42.25
N PRO A 35 23.72 -0.42 42.98
CA PRO A 35 22.38 -0.90 42.60
C PRO A 35 21.27 -0.64 43.67
N ALA A 36 20.00 -0.88 43.33
CA ALA A 36 18.98 -1.31 44.32
C ALA A 36 17.80 -2.02 43.63
N ARG A 37 17.77 -3.36 43.69
CA ARG A 37 16.59 -4.18 43.37
C ARG A 37 15.46 -3.87 44.35
N LYS A 38 14.33 -3.37 43.85
CA LYS A 38 13.05 -3.36 44.58
C LYS A 38 12.28 -4.66 44.29
N PRO A 39 11.51 -5.20 45.25
CA PRO A 39 10.81 -6.47 45.09
C PRO A 39 9.70 -6.34 44.04
N ALA A 40 9.52 -7.41 43.26
CA ALA A 40 8.47 -7.54 42.27
C ALA A 40 7.09 -7.36 42.91
N LYS A 41 6.31 -6.40 42.38
CA LYS A 41 4.87 -6.34 42.64
C LYS A 41 4.17 -7.53 41.96
N PRO A 42 3.03 -8.00 42.49
CA PRO A 42 2.26 -9.08 41.88
C PRO A 42 1.89 -8.70 40.45
N LEU A 43 1.87 -9.71 39.56
CA LEU A 43 1.43 -9.60 38.18
C LEU A 43 0.03 -8.96 38.15
N GLU A 44 -0.02 -7.66 37.86
CA GLU A 44 -1.25 -6.97 37.50
C GLU A 44 -1.72 -7.54 36.15
N ASP A 45 -3.02 -7.81 36.07
CA ASP A 45 -3.75 -8.31 34.90
C ASP A 45 -3.15 -7.79 33.59
N ILE A 46 -2.80 -8.72 32.68
CA ILE A 46 -2.39 -8.39 31.32
C ILE A 46 -3.63 -7.80 30.64
N SER A 47 -3.81 -6.48 30.75
CA SER A 47 -4.73 -5.74 29.91
C SER A 47 -4.32 -6.04 28.47
N VAL A 48 -5.19 -6.73 27.72
CA VAL A 48 -4.99 -6.94 26.28
C VAL A 48 -4.89 -5.55 25.66
N VAL A 49 -3.67 -5.09 25.39
CA VAL A 49 -3.43 -3.81 24.74
C VAL A 49 -4.07 -3.94 23.36
N SER A 50 -5.18 -3.23 23.13
CA SER A 50 -5.77 -3.09 21.80
C SER A 50 -4.72 -2.40 20.92
N VAL A 51 -4.16 -3.14 19.97
CA VAL A 51 -3.14 -2.61 19.05
C VAL A 51 -3.86 -1.97 17.87
N ASP A 52 -3.63 -0.68 17.64
CA ASP A 52 -4.06 0.01 16.43
C ASP A 52 -3.09 -0.33 15.29
N LEU A 53 -3.41 -1.40 14.56
CA LEU A 53 -2.60 -1.90 13.45
C LEU A 53 -2.38 -0.84 12.38
N SER A 54 -3.43 -0.10 12.03
CA SER A 54 -3.35 0.94 11.00
C SER A 54 -2.43 2.08 11.44
N ALA A 55 -2.48 2.50 12.71
CA ALA A 55 -1.52 3.48 13.24
C ALA A 55 -0.07 2.99 13.20
N LEU A 56 0.18 1.70 13.48
CA LEU A 56 1.51 1.10 13.33
C LEU A 56 1.94 1.09 11.85
N PHE A 57 1.05 0.72 10.93
CA PHE A 57 1.32 0.74 9.50
C PHE A 57 1.68 2.16 9.01
N TYR A 58 0.96 3.20 9.42
CA TYR A 58 1.32 4.58 9.09
C TYR A 58 2.65 5.02 9.70
N SER A 59 3.03 4.47 10.85
CA SER A 59 4.35 4.73 11.45
C SER A 59 5.48 4.10 10.62
N LEU A 60 5.22 2.99 9.94
CA LEU A 60 6.14 2.42 8.94
C LEU A 60 6.25 3.32 7.71
N LEU A 61 5.14 3.88 7.23
CA LEU A 61 5.11 4.76 6.06
C LEU A 61 5.79 6.12 6.33
N PHE A 62 5.61 6.66 7.53
CA PHE A 62 6.18 7.94 7.97
C PHE A 62 7.12 7.74 9.17
N PRO A 63 8.32 7.15 8.96
CA PRO A 63 9.23 6.85 10.06
C PRO A 63 9.72 8.14 10.72
N THR A 64 9.34 8.32 11.98
CA THR A 64 9.63 9.52 12.78
C THR A 64 11.14 9.64 13.03
N ARG A 65 11.77 10.73 12.57
CA ARG A 65 13.18 11.04 12.92
C ARG A 65 13.31 12.01 14.10
N VAL A 66 12.21 12.64 14.50
CA VAL A 66 12.10 13.63 15.58
C VAL A 66 11.09 13.11 16.61
N LYS A 67 11.11 13.58 17.85
CA LYS A 67 10.06 13.21 18.83
C LYS A 67 8.68 13.55 18.25
N ASP A 68 7.75 12.60 18.34
CA ASP A 68 6.34 12.77 17.99
C ASP A 68 5.84 14.09 18.59
N THR A 69 5.28 14.98 17.76
CA THR A 69 4.70 16.26 18.24
C THR A 69 3.41 16.01 19.04
N GLY A 70 2.98 14.76 19.15
CA GLY A 70 1.75 14.35 19.80
C GLY A 70 0.56 14.59 18.87
N GLY A 71 -0.53 15.12 19.43
CA GLY A 71 -1.76 15.39 18.68
C GLY A 71 -1.76 16.70 17.88
N VAL A 72 -0.67 17.48 17.87
CA VAL A 72 -0.66 18.80 17.23
C VAL A 72 -0.09 18.69 15.81
N ALA A 73 -0.96 18.94 14.83
CA ALA A 73 -0.58 19.01 13.43
C ALA A 73 0.23 20.28 13.11
N ASN A 74 1.28 20.15 12.30
CA ASN A 74 2.05 21.27 11.72
C ASN A 74 1.32 21.92 10.52
N ASN A 75 1.90 22.94 9.90
CA ASN A 75 1.20 23.70 8.85
C ASN A 75 1.03 22.85 7.57
N LEU A 76 2.03 22.04 7.24
CA LEU A 76 1.94 21.04 6.18
C LEU A 76 0.74 20.11 6.38
N GLU A 77 0.64 19.47 7.54
CA GLU A 77 -0.43 18.53 7.87
C GLU A 77 -1.80 19.21 7.88
N ARG A 78 -1.92 20.43 8.46
CA ARG A 78 -3.19 21.19 8.44
C ARG A 78 -3.67 21.49 7.03
N ARG A 79 -2.75 21.85 6.13
CA ARG A 79 -3.10 22.09 4.72
C ARG A 79 -3.64 20.82 4.08
N VAL A 80 -2.94 19.71 4.24
CA VAL A 80 -3.37 18.42 3.67
C VAL A 80 -4.70 17.98 4.28
N MET A 81 -4.90 18.09 5.59
CA MET A 81 -6.17 17.76 6.24
C MET A 81 -7.34 18.62 5.72
N ALA A 82 -7.11 19.92 5.47
CA ALA A 82 -8.12 20.78 4.87
C ALA A 82 -8.46 20.35 3.43
N GLU A 83 -7.45 19.96 2.64
CA GLU A 83 -7.65 19.40 1.30
C GLU A 83 -8.44 18.09 1.36
N ILE A 84 -8.19 17.21 2.33
CA ILE A 84 -8.96 15.96 2.56
C ILE A 84 -10.42 16.25 2.89
N GLU A 85 -10.71 17.20 3.78
CA GLU A 85 -12.11 17.52 4.13
C GLU A 85 -12.84 18.15 2.95
N GLN A 86 -12.19 19.05 2.20
CA GLN A 86 -12.75 19.59 0.95
C GLN A 86 -13.01 18.49 -0.08
N ALA A 87 -12.07 17.55 -0.20
CA ALA A 87 -12.18 16.36 -1.01
C ALA A 87 -13.45 15.57 -0.68
N LEU A 88 -13.62 15.19 0.58
CA LEU A 88 -14.77 14.41 1.03
C LEU A 88 -16.11 15.13 0.76
N ALA A 89 -16.13 16.46 0.86
CA ALA A 89 -17.31 17.27 0.57
C ALA A 89 -17.57 17.46 -0.95
N SER A 90 -16.56 17.33 -1.80
CA SER A 90 -16.66 17.56 -3.25
C SER A 90 -15.74 16.61 -4.05
N PRO A 91 -16.14 15.34 -4.23
CA PRO A 91 -15.31 14.29 -4.81
C PRO A 91 -14.77 14.60 -6.23
N GLN A 92 -15.50 15.38 -7.02
CA GLN A 92 -15.14 15.74 -8.39
C GLN A 92 -13.82 16.52 -8.43
N VAL A 93 -13.59 17.40 -7.45
CA VAL A 93 -12.36 18.19 -7.35
C VAL A 93 -11.14 17.29 -7.19
N ILE A 94 -11.29 16.14 -6.54
CA ILE A 94 -10.19 15.20 -6.27
C ILE A 94 -9.83 14.40 -7.49
N ALA A 95 -10.82 13.76 -8.12
CA ALA A 95 -10.56 12.90 -9.25
C ALA A 95 -9.99 13.68 -10.45
N GLU A 96 -10.37 14.95 -10.58
CA GLU A 96 -9.85 15.81 -11.65
C GLU A 96 -8.50 16.47 -11.31
N LYS A 97 -8.26 16.87 -10.06
CA LYS A 97 -7.02 17.59 -9.67
C LYS A 97 -5.94 16.70 -9.07
N VAL A 98 -6.34 15.73 -8.25
CA VAL A 98 -5.44 14.97 -7.38
C VAL A 98 -5.12 13.61 -8.01
N LEU A 99 -6.11 12.82 -8.43
CA LEU A 99 -5.89 11.46 -8.92
C LEU A 99 -6.70 11.16 -10.19
N LYS A 100 -6.07 11.37 -11.34
CA LYS A 100 -6.67 11.05 -12.65
C LYS A 100 -6.48 9.57 -12.95
N LEU A 101 -7.58 8.85 -13.13
CA LEU A 101 -7.54 7.52 -13.72
C LEU A 101 -7.11 7.66 -15.20
N PRO A 102 -6.08 6.95 -15.68
CA PRO A 102 -5.70 7.00 -17.08
C PRO A 102 -6.90 6.60 -17.93
N SER A 103 -7.23 7.39 -18.95
CA SER A 103 -8.36 7.11 -19.86
C SER A 103 -8.26 5.71 -20.50
N LYS A 104 -7.03 5.21 -20.64
CA LYS A 104 -6.71 3.86 -21.10
C LYS A 104 -7.26 2.77 -20.17
N VAL A 105 -7.35 2.99 -18.86
CA VAL A 105 -7.97 2.03 -17.91
C VAL A 105 -9.44 1.85 -18.23
N LEU A 106 -10.17 2.94 -18.43
CA LEU A 106 -11.61 2.90 -18.72
C LEU A 106 -11.90 2.34 -20.11
N GLU A 107 -11.06 2.65 -21.10
CA GLU A 107 -11.19 2.05 -22.44
C GLU A 107 -10.91 0.55 -22.41
N LEU A 108 -9.84 0.15 -21.71
CA LEU A 108 -9.46 -1.24 -21.55
C LEU A 108 -10.53 -2.02 -20.78
N ASP A 109 -11.00 -1.51 -19.65
CA ASP A 109 -12.06 -2.15 -18.85
C ASP A 109 -13.35 -2.33 -19.64
N ARG A 110 -13.81 -1.30 -20.37
CA ARG A 110 -14.99 -1.40 -21.26
C ARG A 110 -14.84 -2.49 -22.31
N LYS A 111 -13.67 -2.56 -22.95
CA LYS A 111 -13.36 -3.58 -23.96
C LYS A 111 -13.28 -4.97 -23.36
N LEU A 112 -12.64 -5.10 -22.20
CA LEU A 112 -12.49 -6.37 -21.49
C LEU A 112 -13.78 -6.88 -20.85
N SER A 113 -14.74 -5.99 -20.59
CA SER A 113 -16.07 -6.32 -20.07
C SER A 113 -16.98 -6.94 -21.14
N ASP A 114 -16.63 -6.81 -22.42
CA ASP A 114 -17.38 -7.40 -23.53
C ASP A 114 -17.03 -8.90 -23.65
N PRO A 115 -18.01 -9.81 -23.47
CA PRO A 115 -17.80 -11.25 -23.62
C PRO A 115 -17.33 -11.67 -25.03
N GLN A 116 -17.57 -10.82 -26.04
CA GLN A 116 -17.16 -11.06 -27.42
C GLN A 116 -15.80 -10.45 -27.78
N PHE A 117 -15.13 -9.79 -26.84
CA PHE A 117 -13.84 -9.15 -27.10
C PHE A 117 -12.77 -10.18 -27.48
N ASP A 118 -12.19 -10.02 -28.68
CA ASP A 118 -11.13 -10.89 -29.17
C ASP A 118 -9.82 -10.56 -28.44
N ILE A 119 -9.13 -11.61 -28.04
CA ILE A 119 -7.76 -11.59 -27.51
C ILE A 119 -6.79 -10.81 -28.40
N LYS A 120 -7.02 -10.81 -29.73
CA LYS A 120 -6.22 -10.02 -30.66
C LYS A 120 -6.41 -8.52 -30.45
N ASP A 121 -7.60 -8.08 -30.06
CA ASP A 121 -7.87 -6.68 -29.77
C ASP A 121 -7.21 -6.24 -28.46
N LEU A 122 -7.13 -7.14 -27.47
CA LEU A 122 -6.36 -6.91 -26.23
C LEU A 122 -4.88 -6.70 -26.54
N LEU A 123 -4.27 -7.62 -27.29
CA LEU A 123 -2.87 -7.52 -27.68
C LEU A 123 -2.60 -6.24 -28.49
N ALA A 124 -3.44 -5.96 -29.49
CA ALA A 124 -3.31 -4.76 -30.31
C ALA A 124 -3.47 -3.46 -29.51
N LEU A 125 -4.29 -3.47 -28.45
CA LEU A 125 -4.46 -2.32 -27.57
C LEU A 125 -3.20 -2.07 -26.72
N ILE A 126 -2.60 -3.12 -26.18
CA ILE A 126 -1.39 -3.02 -25.35
C ILE A 126 -0.17 -2.67 -26.22
N GLU A 127 -0.04 -3.30 -27.40
CA GLU A 127 1.10 -3.10 -28.32
C GLU A 127 1.17 -1.68 -28.90
N ARG A 128 0.05 -0.95 -28.93
CA ARG A 128 0.03 0.48 -29.30
C ARG A 128 0.76 1.37 -28.29
N ASP A 129 1.01 0.86 -27.08
CA ASP A 129 1.79 1.53 -26.05
C ASP A 129 3.01 0.69 -25.67
N PRO A 130 4.19 1.01 -26.23
CA PRO A 130 5.42 0.30 -25.92
C PRO A 130 5.81 0.35 -24.43
N LEU A 131 5.47 1.41 -23.71
CA LEU A 131 5.78 1.52 -22.28
C LEU A 131 4.90 0.58 -21.46
N LEU A 132 3.59 0.57 -21.72
CA LEU A 132 2.67 -0.37 -21.10
C LEU A 132 3.06 -1.82 -21.40
N SER A 133 3.43 -2.12 -22.65
CA SER A 133 3.93 -3.45 -23.06
C SER A 133 5.14 -3.88 -22.24
N ILE A 134 6.12 -2.99 -22.04
CA ILE A 134 7.31 -3.25 -21.22
C ILE A 134 6.94 -3.46 -19.75
N GLU A 135 6.06 -2.63 -19.19
CA GLU A 135 5.64 -2.77 -17.79
C GLU A 135 4.86 -4.07 -17.55
N VAL A 136 4.00 -4.48 -18.49
CA VAL A 136 3.29 -5.77 -18.42
C VAL A 136 4.30 -6.92 -18.47
N LEU A 137 5.27 -6.90 -19.38
CA LEU A 137 6.31 -7.93 -19.46
C LEU A 137 7.18 -7.98 -18.20
N LYS A 138 7.53 -6.82 -17.62
CA LYS A 138 8.23 -6.77 -16.32
C LYS A 138 7.42 -7.43 -15.21
N LEU A 139 6.11 -7.19 -15.19
CA LEU A 139 5.21 -7.78 -14.20
C LEU A 139 5.09 -9.30 -14.39
N CYS A 140 4.92 -9.77 -15.64
CA CYS A 140 4.93 -11.20 -16.00
C CYS A 140 6.18 -11.93 -15.50
N ASN A 141 7.34 -11.28 -15.59
CA ASN A 141 8.64 -11.84 -15.20
C ASN A 141 9.02 -11.55 -13.74
N SER A 142 8.16 -10.88 -12.98
CA SER A 142 8.46 -10.56 -11.59
C SER A 142 8.52 -11.84 -10.74
N PRO A 143 9.36 -11.89 -9.68
CA PRO A 143 9.47 -13.07 -8.83
C PRO A 143 8.15 -13.54 -8.23
N ALA A 144 7.22 -12.62 -7.97
CA ALA A 144 5.90 -12.91 -7.44
C ALA A 144 4.97 -13.63 -8.43
N PHE A 145 5.21 -13.47 -9.74
CA PHE A 145 4.28 -13.92 -10.78
C PHE A 145 4.89 -14.88 -11.82
N LYS A 146 6.22 -15.02 -11.88
CA LYS A 146 6.86 -15.91 -12.83
C LYS A 146 6.43 -17.38 -12.59
N ARG A 147 6.04 -18.08 -13.65
CA ARG A 147 5.63 -19.50 -13.59
C ARG A 147 6.73 -20.48 -13.99
N SER A 148 7.82 -19.98 -14.59
CA SER A 148 8.93 -20.80 -15.06
C SER A 148 10.25 -20.02 -14.96
N ASP A 149 11.37 -20.71 -15.14
CA ASP A 149 12.69 -20.08 -15.23
C ASP A 149 13.00 -19.49 -16.61
N ARG A 150 12.09 -19.66 -17.59
CA ARG A 150 12.20 -18.99 -18.89
C ARG A 150 11.46 -17.66 -18.86
N ASP A 151 12.17 -16.61 -19.26
CA ASP A 151 11.59 -15.28 -19.37
C ASP A 151 10.50 -15.24 -20.45
N ILE A 152 9.43 -14.51 -20.14
CA ILE A 152 8.38 -14.12 -21.07
C ILE A 152 8.87 -12.89 -21.83
N THR A 153 9.06 -13.03 -23.15
CA THR A 153 9.70 -12.02 -24.01
C THR A 153 8.72 -11.30 -24.93
N SER A 154 7.46 -11.76 -25.02
CA SER A 154 6.42 -11.12 -25.82
C SER A 154 5.05 -11.23 -25.15
N LEU A 155 4.12 -10.33 -25.47
CA LEU A 155 2.76 -10.35 -24.94
C LEU A 155 1.98 -11.57 -25.42
N GLN A 156 2.26 -12.06 -26.64
CA GLN A 156 1.71 -13.31 -27.14
C GLN A 156 2.21 -14.52 -26.33
N GLN A 157 3.49 -14.54 -25.96
CA GLN A 157 4.02 -15.56 -25.04
C GLN A 157 3.39 -15.44 -23.65
N ALA A 158 3.22 -14.21 -23.14
CA ALA A 158 2.55 -13.95 -21.87
C ALA A 158 1.12 -14.51 -21.88
N LEU A 159 0.37 -14.25 -22.95
CA LEU A 159 -0.97 -14.76 -23.14
C LEU A 159 -1.02 -16.29 -23.13
N VAL A 160 -0.16 -16.96 -23.90
CA VAL A 160 -0.15 -18.43 -23.98
C VAL A 160 0.21 -19.08 -22.64
N GLN A 161 1.16 -18.51 -21.91
CA GLN A 161 1.63 -19.09 -20.64
C GLN A 161 0.76 -18.72 -19.44
N LEU A 162 0.20 -17.51 -19.42
CA LEU A 162 -0.55 -16.97 -18.28
C LEU A 162 -2.06 -17.12 -18.44
N GLY A 163 -2.54 -17.09 -19.69
CA GLY A 163 -3.95 -17.02 -20.04
C GLY A 163 -4.47 -15.57 -20.15
N ARG A 164 -5.64 -15.42 -20.78
CA ARG A 164 -6.30 -14.13 -21.02
C ARG A 164 -6.53 -13.33 -19.73
N GLU A 165 -7.11 -13.99 -18.74
CA GLU A 165 -7.54 -13.36 -17.49
C GLU A 165 -6.35 -12.81 -16.68
N GLN A 166 -5.24 -13.55 -16.64
CA GLN A 166 -4.04 -13.09 -15.95
C GLN A 166 -3.35 -11.93 -16.69
N LEU A 167 -3.31 -11.98 -18.02
CA LEU A 167 -2.76 -10.88 -18.81
C LEU A 167 -3.59 -9.61 -18.61
N ARG A 168 -4.93 -9.75 -18.61
CA ARG A 168 -5.86 -8.68 -18.26
C ARG A 168 -5.52 -8.04 -16.91
N LYS A 169 -5.38 -8.85 -15.84
CA LYS A 169 -4.98 -8.34 -14.51
C LYS A 169 -3.71 -7.50 -14.58
N PHE A 170 -2.69 -7.98 -15.28
CA PHE A 170 -1.39 -7.31 -15.34
C PHE A 170 -1.45 -5.98 -16.10
N VAL A 171 -2.21 -5.93 -17.19
CA VAL A 171 -2.39 -4.66 -17.93
C VAL A 171 -3.10 -3.64 -17.04
N THR A 172 -4.17 -4.05 -16.35
CA THR A 172 -4.87 -3.16 -15.40
C THR A 172 -3.94 -2.71 -14.28
N THR A 173 -3.13 -3.61 -13.72
CA THR A 173 -2.10 -3.26 -12.72
C THR A 173 -1.13 -2.20 -13.24
N CYS A 174 -0.59 -2.39 -14.45
CA CYS A 174 0.36 -1.45 -15.02
C CYS A 174 -0.27 -0.08 -15.29
N LEU A 175 -1.53 -0.02 -15.67
CA LEU A 175 -2.23 1.25 -15.86
C LEU A 175 -2.55 1.94 -14.53
N VAL A 176 -2.99 1.20 -13.51
CA VAL A 176 -3.18 1.77 -12.15
C VAL A 176 -1.85 2.27 -11.58
N ARG A 177 -0.73 1.61 -11.91
CA ARG A 177 0.61 2.08 -11.53
C ARG A 177 0.95 3.46 -12.10
N GLU A 178 0.44 3.85 -13.28
CA GLU A 178 0.68 5.19 -13.82
C GLU A 178 0.13 6.29 -12.91
N MET A 179 -0.90 5.98 -12.12
CA MET A 179 -1.45 6.90 -11.11
C MET A 179 -0.43 7.22 -10.00
N LEU A 180 0.64 6.43 -9.90
CA LEU A 180 1.70 6.51 -8.90
C LEU A 180 3.02 7.03 -9.44
N ASP A 181 3.09 7.45 -10.71
CA ASP A 181 4.33 8.00 -11.27
C ASP A 181 4.65 9.37 -10.65
N ILE A 182 5.31 9.30 -9.50
CA ILE A 182 5.58 10.40 -8.59
C ILE A 182 7.04 10.80 -8.76
N LYS A 183 7.23 11.99 -9.33
CA LYS A 183 8.54 12.52 -9.74
C LYS A 183 9.48 12.92 -8.58
N PRO A 184 9.02 13.41 -7.41
CA PRO A 184 9.93 13.82 -6.33
C PRO A 184 10.70 12.66 -5.69
N ILE A 185 12.04 12.76 -5.70
CA ILE A 185 12.94 11.72 -5.17
C ILE A 185 12.73 11.44 -3.68
N TYR A 186 12.42 12.49 -2.91
CA TYR A 186 12.28 12.44 -1.45
C TYR A 186 11.16 11.53 -0.96
N PHE A 187 10.16 11.27 -1.81
CA PHE A 187 8.96 10.54 -1.44
C PHE A 187 8.79 9.21 -2.17
N ARG A 188 9.77 8.82 -3.00
CA ARG A 188 9.76 7.52 -3.70
C ARG A 188 9.57 6.34 -2.75
N ARG A 189 10.18 6.40 -1.56
CA ARG A 189 10.06 5.32 -0.57
C ARG A 189 8.61 5.16 -0.11
N PHE A 190 7.92 6.25 0.20
CA PHE A 190 6.53 6.20 0.62
C PHE A 190 5.61 5.65 -0.49
N GLY A 191 5.73 6.19 -1.71
CA GLY A 191 4.95 5.71 -2.85
C GLY A 191 5.22 4.23 -3.16
N ALA A 192 6.47 3.78 -3.02
CA ALA A 192 6.85 2.38 -3.20
C ALA A 192 6.23 1.47 -2.12
N GLU A 193 6.18 1.90 -0.86
CA GLU A 193 5.55 1.12 0.22
C GLU A 193 4.03 1.02 0.05
N ILE A 194 3.34 2.10 -0.35
CA ILE A 194 1.91 1.98 -0.66
C ILE A 194 1.69 1.08 -1.87
N TRP A 195 2.47 1.24 -2.94
CA TRP A 195 2.34 0.36 -4.09
C TRP A 195 2.54 -1.11 -3.71
N ARG A 196 3.57 -1.39 -2.91
CA ARG A 196 3.87 -2.73 -2.41
C ARG A 196 2.69 -3.28 -1.60
N HIS A 197 2.14 -2.48 -0.70
CA HIS A 197 0.95 -2.82 0.06
C HIS A 197 -0.26 -3.12 -0.85
N SER A 198 -0.62 -2.23 -1.76
CA SER A 198 -1.74 -2.44 -2.70
C SER A 198 -1.58 -3.72 -3.53
N MET A 199 -0.36 -4.02 -3.97
CA MET A 199 -0.06 -5.27 -4.70
C MET A 199 -0.16 -6.51 -3.82
N GLN A 200 0.31 -6.45 -2.57
CA GLN A 200 0.17 -7.53 -1.60
C GLN A 200 -1.31 -7.80 -1.30
N VAL A 201 -2.13 -6.76 -1.13
CA VAL A 201 -3.58 -6.89 -0.91
C VAL A 201 -4.28 -7.46 -2.14
N ALA A 202 -3.96 -6.98 -3.34
CA ALA A 202 -4.51 -7.53 -4.59
C ALA A 202 -4.20 -9.04 -4.73
N PHE A 203 -2.95 -9.43 -4.48
CA PHE A 203 -2.52 -10.82 -4.52
C PHE A 203 -3.27 -11.67 -3.48
N LEU A 204 -3.28 -11.24 -2.22
CA LEU A 204 -3.96 -11.96 -1.14
C LEU A 204 -5.46 -12.05 -1.36
N ALA A 205 -6.11 -10.97 -1.82
CA ALA A 205 -7.54 -10.98 -2.10
C ALA A 205 -7.90 -11.99 -3.19
N SER A 206 -7.05 -12.12 -4.22
CA SER A 206 -7.19 -13.17 -5.24
C SER A 206 -7.01 -14.57 -4.65
N GLU A 207 -5.99 -14.79 -3.81
CA GLU A 207 -5.71 -16.11 -3.20
C GLU A 207 -6.76 -16.54 -2.16
N LEU A 208 -7.36 -15.57 -1.47
CA LEU A 208 -8.34 -15.78 -0.40
C LEU A 208 -9.80 -15.82 -0.90
N SER A 209 -10.03 -15.54 -2.18
CA SER A 209 -11.37 -15.53 -2.80
C SER A 209 -11.68 -16.87 -3.45
N ASP A 210 -12.80 -17.48 -3.05
CA ASP A 210 -13.30 -18.73 -3.63
C ASP A 210 -14.29 -18.51 -4.81
N GLU A 211 -14.79 -17.27 -4.97
CA GLU A 211 -15.84 -16.94 -5.94
C GLU A 211 -15.26 -16.29 -7.20
N ASP A 212 -14.81 -15.03 -7.05
CA ASP A 212 -14.30 -14.21 -8.14
C ASP A 212 -12.93 -13.66 -7.77
N GLN A 213 -11.91 -14.45 -8.09
CA GLN A 213 -10.50 -14.09 -7.86
C GLN A 213 -10.07 -12.87 -8.67
N ASP A 214 -10.73 -12.60 -9.80
CA ASP A 214 -10.37 -11.51 -10.69
C ASP A 214 -10.86 -10.18 -10.16
N THR A 215 -12.14 -10.13 -9.79
CA THR A 215 -12.72 -8.96 -9.15
C THR A 215 -12.09 -8.74 -7.77
N ALA A 216 -11.77 -9.81 -7.01
CA ALA A 216 -11.05 -9.68 -5.75
C ALA A 216 -9.67 -9.05 -5.91
N PHE A 217 -8.90 -9.47 -6.93
CA PHE A 217 -7.59 -8.89 -7.23
C PHE A 217 -7.70 -7.39 -7.54
N LEU A 218 -8.62 -7.01 -8.42
CA LEU A 218 -8.81 -5.61 -8.81
C LEU A 218 -9.32 -4.76 -7.66
N LEU A 219 -10.29 -5.28 -6.89
CA LEU A 219 -10.79 -4.59 -5.70
C LEU A 219 -9.67 -4.41 -4.68
N GLY A 220 -8.84 -5.44 -4.44
CA GLY A 220 -7.67 -5.36 -3.56
C GLY A 220 -6.59 -4.39 -4.05
N LEU A 221 -6.42 -4.23 -5.36
CA LEU A 221 -5.52 -3.22 -5.91
C LEU A 221 -6.05 -1.79 -5.68
N LEU A 222 -7.38 -1.61 -5.81
CA LEU A 222 -8.05 -0.32 -5.77
C LEU A 222 -8.53 0.10 -4.37
N HIS A 223 -8.53 -0.82 -3.39
CA HIS A 223 -9.19 -0.63 -2.09
C HIS A 223 -8.72 0.63 -1.35
N ASP A 224 -7.47 1.02 -1.57
CA ASP A 224 -6.84 2.12 -0.87
C ASP A 224 -6.19 3.16 -1.77
N VAL A 225 -6.81 3.42 -2.93
CA VAL A 225 -6.43 4.54 -3.80
C VAL A 225 -6.63 5.90 -3.11
N GLY A 226 -7.43 5.97 -2.04
CA GLY A 226 -7.53 7.15 -1.19
C GLY A 226 -6.22 7.50 -0.48
N LYS A 227 -5.46 6.53 0.05
CA LYS A 227 -4.09 6.79 0.56
C LYS A 227 -3.22 7.45 -0.52
N LEU A 228 -3.39 7.09 -1.81
CA LEU A 228 -2.65 7.68 -2.93
C LEU A 228 -3.05 9.12 -3.21
N ALA A 229 -4.35 9.41 -3.19
CA ALA A 229 -4.84 10.76 -3.34
C ALA A 229 -4.34 11.66 -2.20
N ILE A 230 -4.39 11.20 -0.95
CA ILE A 230 -3.86 11.98 0.18
C ILE A 230 -2.35 12.18 0.05
N PHE A 231 -1.63 11.17 -0.42
CA PHE A 231 -0.21 11.30 -0.66
C PHE A 231 0.13 12.34 -1.73
N LYS A 232 -0.68 12.41 -2.79
CA LYS A 232 -0.54 13.44 -3.81
C LYS A 232 -0.78 14.84 -3.24
N MET A 233 -1.84 15.02 -2.44
CA MET A 233 -2.08 16.27 -1.71
C MET A 233 -0.87 16.66 -0.83
N LEU A 234 -0.30 15.67 -0.14
CA LEU A 234 0.90 15.87 0.67
C LEU A 234 2.10 16.34 -0.16
N LEU A 235 2.34 15.74 -1.33
CA LEU A 235 3.42 16.15 -2.24
C LEU A 235 3.25 17.58 -2.76
N ASP A 236 2.03 17.94 -3.11
CA ASP A 236 1.71 19.29 -3.58
C ASP A 236 1.88 20.31 -2.44
N ALA A 237 1.45 19.95 -1.23
CA ALA A 237 1.62 20.78 -0.03
C ALA A 237 3.11 20.94 0.37
N PHE A 238 3.96 19.94 0.10
CA PHE A 238 5.40 19.99 0.39
C PHE A 238 6.14 21.09 -0.38
N VAL A 239 5.65 21.51 -1.55
CA VAL A 239 6.22 22.63 -2.32
C VAL A 239 6.24 23.93 -1.51
N GLN A 240 5.32 24.05 -0.55
CA GLN A 240 5.12 25.22 0.28
C GLN A 240 5.40 24.95 1.77
N ALA A 241 6.05 23.82 2.10
CA ALA A 241 6.37 23.46 3.48
C ALA A 241 7.61 24.18 3.99
N GLU A 242 7.65 24.47 5.29
CA GLU A 242 8.85 25.03 5.92
C GLU A 242 9.94 23.95 6.08
N PRO A 243 11.24 24.34 6.09
CA PRO A 243 12.33 23.39 6.29
C PRO A 243 12.15 22.57 7.58
N GLY A 244 12.06 21.25 7.44
CA GLY A 244 11.94 20.31 8.56
C GLY A 244 10.51 19.88 8.89
N GLU A 245 9.47 20.46 8.27
CA GLU A 245 8.11 19.93 8.39
C GLU A 245 8.02 18.52 7.79
N GLN A 246 7.34 17.62 8.51
CA GLN A 246 7.13 16.23 8.13
C GLN A 246 5.74 15.77 8.60
N PRO A 247 5.06 14.87 7.87
CA PRO A 247 3.77 14.29 8.24
C PRO A 247 3.95 13.22 9.33
N ASN A 248 4.00 13.62 10.60
CA ASN A 248 4.39 12.72 11.68
C ASN A 248 3.54 12.85 12.95
N SER A 249 2.55 13.73 12.97
CA SER A 249 1.63 13.87 14.10
C SER A 249 0.69 12.67 14.20
N GLY A 250 0.31 12.32 15.43
CA GLY A 250 -0.72 11.29 15.67
C GLY A 250 -2.07 11.65 15.05
N LEU A 251 -2.41 12.94 15.02
CA LEU A 251 -3.65 13.44 14.39
C LEU A 251 -3.67 13.17 12.89
N PHE A 252 -2.57 13.46 12.18
CA PHE A 252 -2.50 13.20 10.75
C PHE A 252 -2.61 11.70 10.44
N ARG A 253 -1.97 10.83 11.23
CA ARG A 253 -2.14 9.36 11.11
C ARG A 253 -3.60 8.95 11.29
N GLN A 254 -4.29 9.49 12.29
CA GLN A 254 -5.71 9.18 12.52
C GLN A 254 -6.59 9.62 11.35
N VAL A 255 -6.35 10.81 10.78
CA VAL A 255 -7.08 11.27 9.59
C VAL A 255 -6.83 10.35 8.40
N MET A 256 -5.58 9.94 8.17
CA MET A 256 -5.24 8.96 7.13
C MET A 256 -6.00 7.63 7.34
N THR A 257 -5.96 7.07 8.55
CA THR A 257 -6.67 5.82 8.90
C THR A 257 -8.16 5.92 8.65
N THR A 258 -8.79 7.02 9.07
CA THR A 258 -10.25 7.13 9.10
C THR A 258 -10.87 7.62 7.79
N LYS A 259 -10.11 8.31 6.93
CA LYS A 259 -10.65 8.96 5.72
C LYS A 259 -10.22 8.33 4.41
N SER A 260 -9.12 7.58 4.37
CA SER A 260 -8.56 7.01 3.13
C SER A 260 -9.55 6.07 2.41
N LEU A 261 -10.19 5.14 3.11
CA LEU A 261 -11.15 4.21 2.49
C LEU A 261 -12.42 4.93 2.00
N THR A 262 -12.94 5.91 2.74
CA THR A 262 -14.04 6.75 2.27
C THR A 262 -13.66 7.47 0.97
N LEU A 263 -12.43 8.00 0.92
CA LEU A 263 -11.92 8.64 -0.27
C LEU A 263 -11.78 7.66 -1.45
N SER A 264 -11.32 6.43 -1.21
CA SER A 264 -11.27 5.38 -2.23
C SER A 264 -12.65 5.11 -2.85
N SER A 265 -13.69 4.98 -2.02
CA SER A 265 -15.05 4.76 -2.52
C SER A 265 -15.55 5.92 -3.39
N LEU A 266 -15.35 7.15 -2.92
CA LEU A 266 -15.75 8.35 -3.67
C LEU A 266 -15.03 8.48 -5.01
N LEU A 267 -13.75 8.12 -5.06
CA LEU A 267 -12.96 8.09 -6.30
C LEU A 267 -13.49 7.02 -7.27
N ALA A 268 -13.77 5.81 -6.77
CA ALA A 268 -14.32 4.73 -7.57
C ALA A 268 -15.66 5.11 -8.22
N LYS A 269 -16.56 5.74 -7.43
CA LYS A 269 -17.83 6.29 -7.93
C LYS A 269 -17.61 7.34 -9.01
N HIS A 270 -16.69 8.27 -8.79
CA HIS A 270 -16.41 9.33 -9.77
C HIS A 270 -15.84 8.76 -11.08
N TRP A 271 -14.95 7.78 -11.00
CA TRP A 271 -14.41 7.09 -12.17
C TRP A 271 -15.43 6.21 -12.89
N GLN A 272 -16.66 6.09 -12.38
CA GLN A 272 -17.73 5.26 -12.94
C GLN A 272 -17.30 3.79 -13.04
N LEU A 273 -16.55 3.31 -12.05
CA LEU A 273 -16.23 1.88 -11.96
C LEU A 273 -17.53 1.07 -11.83
N PRO A 274 -17.53 -0.21 -12.25
CA PRO A 274 -18.69 -1.07 -12.09
C PRO A 274 -19.23 -1.06 -10.65
N ASN A 275 -20.56 -1.07 -10.49
CA ASN A 275 -21.24 -0.96 -9.19
C ASN A 275 -20.75 -1.96 -8.13
N THR A 276 -20.22 -3.11 -8.55
CA THR A 276 -19.60 -4.09 -7.64
C THR A 276 -18.42 -3.47 -6.86
N PHE A 277 -17.56 -2.68 -7.52
CA PHE A 277 -16.45 -2.02 -6.84
C PHE A 277 -16.93 -0.92 -5.90
N GLU A 278 -17.85 -0.05 -6.34
CA GLU A 278 -18.44 1.00 -5.48
C GLU A 278 -19.04 0.39 -4.20
N THR A 279 -19.88 -0.64 -4.36
CA THR A 279 -20.59 -1.29 -3.24
C THR A 279 -19.62 -1.92 -2.25
N GLU A 280 -18.60 -2.63 -2.72
CA GLU A 280 -17.64 -3.28 -1.84
C GLU A 280 -16.67 -2.29 -1.19
N LEU A 281 -16.31 -1.19 -1.86
CA LEU A 281 -15.51 -0.11 -1.27
C LEU A 281 -16.29 0.68 -0.21
N ASP A 282 -17.59 0.90 -0.40
CA ASP A 282 -18.46 1.51 0.63
C ASP A 282 -18.53 0.66 1.91
N LYS A 283 -18.61 -0.67 1.76
CA LYS A 283 -18.54 -1.59 2.90
C LYS A 283 -17.20 -1.49 3.63
N LEU A 284 -16.09 -1.39 2.89
CA LEU A 284 -14.75 -1.20 3.46
C LEU A 284 -14.59 0.16 4.15
N ALA A 285 -15.18 1.22 3.61
CA ALA A 285 -15.13 2.57 4.16
C ALA A 285 -15.91 2.77 5.47
N SER A 286 -16.73 1.79 5.85
CA SER A 286 -17.57 1.86 7.05
C SER A 286 -16.75 1.63 8.33
N VAL A 287 -16.21 2.73 8.90
CA VAL A 287 -15.26 2.75 10.05
C VAL A 287 -15.74 1.96 11.27
N ASN A 288 -17.05 1.82 11.48
CA ASN A 288 -17.62 1.17 12.66
C ASN A 288 -18.04 -0.29 12.42
N SER A 289 -17.78 -0.85 11.23
CA SER A 289 -18.25 -2.19 10.89
C SER A 289 -17.21 -2.96 10.09
N ARG A 290 -16.82 -4.13 10.61
CA ARG A 290 -16.06 -5.11 9.83
C ARG A 290 -17.00 -5.79 8.81
N PRO A 291 -16.65 -5.83 7.51
CA PRO A 291 -17.41 -6.59 6.53
C PRO A 291 -17.45 -8.08 6.91
N GLN A 292 -18.64 -8.69 6.86
CA GLN A 292 -18.84 -10.07 7.30
C GLN A 292 -18.77 -11.09 6.16
N ALA A 293 -19.10 -10.68 4.94
CA ALA A 293 -19.17 -11.55 3.78
C ALA A 293 -18.86 -10.77 2.49
N GLY A 294 -18.72 -11.50 1.38
CA GLY A 294 -18.42 -10.95 0.07
C GLY A 294 -16.97 -10.47 -0.08
N LEU A 295 -16.69 -9.85 -1.23
CA LEU A 295 -15.34 -9.42 -1.60
C LEU A 295 -14.76 -8.38 -0.63
N ALA A 296 -15.57 -7.52 -0.02
CA ALA A 296 -15.12 -6.59 1.01
C ALA A 296 -14.53 -7.31 2.24
N SER A 297 -15.10 -8.45 2.67
CA SER A 297 -14.56 -9.23 3.79
C SER A 297 -13.19 -9.85 3.42
N VAL A 298 -13.09 -10.35 2.19
CA VAL A 298 -11.84 -10.91 1.64
C VAL A 298 -10.75 -9.82 1.57
N VAL A 299 -11.07 -8.66 1.01
CA VAL A 299 -10.13 -7.54 0.87
C VAL A 299 -9.75 -6.94 2.22
N TRP A 300 -10.69 -6.82 3.16
CA TRP A 300 -10.38 -6.40 4.54
C TRP A 300 -9.36 -7.34 5.18
N ARG A 301 -9.54 -8.66 5.01
CA ARG A 301 -8.65 -9.68 5.58
C ARG A 301 -7.27 -9.63 4.91
N ALA A 302 -7.24 -9.49 3.59
CA ALA A 302 -6.01 -9.30 2.80
C ALA A 302 -5.25 -8.03 3.23
N ASN A 303 -5.95 -6.92 3.47
CA ASN A 303 -5.39 -5.67 3.97
C ASN A 303 -4.65 -5.88 5.29
N VAL A 304 -5.33 -6.47 6.27
CA VAL A 304 -4.76 -6.73 7.60
C VAL A 304 -3.53 -7.66 7.50
N ILE A 305 -3.59 -8.72 6.71
CA ILE A 305 -2.46 -9.64 6.52
C ILE A 305 -1.24 -8.93 5.89
N SER A 306 -1.47 -8.05 4.90
CA SER A 306 -0.40 -7.25 4.29
C SER A 306 0.23 -6.29 5.31
N GLU A 307 -0.57 -5.58 6.10
CA GLU A 307 -0.05 -4.68 7.15
C GLU A 307 0.78 -5.44 8.19
N ILE A 308 0.29 -6.60 8.67
CA ILE A 308 1.03 -7.49 9.59
C ILE A 308 2.36 -7.93 8.96
N SER A 309 2.33 -8.38 7.70
CA SER A 309 3.52 -8.85 6.97
C SER A 309 4.59 -7.76 6.84
N MET A 310 4.19 -6.54 6.49
CA MET A 310 5.10 -5.39 6.34
C MET A 310 5.69 -4.95 7.68
N LEU A 311 4.88 -4.93 8.74
CA LEU A 311 5.33 -4.59 10.10
C LEU A 311 6.25 -5.68 10.69
N HIS A 312 5.94 -6.95 10.44
CA HIS A 312 6.78 -8.07 10.83
C HIS A 312 8.15 -8.01 10.15
N GLN A 313 8.18 -7.76 8.83
CA GLN A 313 9.43 -7.58 8.08
C GLN A 313 10.26 -6.40 8.60
N ALA A 314 9.61 -5.34 9.07
CA ALA A 314 10.25 -4.16 9.65
C ALA A 314 10.72 -4.38 11.11
N GLY A 315 10.44 -5.55 11.71
CA GLY A 315 10.77 -5.84 13.11
C GLY A 315 9.96 -5.03 14.12
N GLN A 316 8.76 -4.57 13.74
CA GLN A 316 7.91 -3.69 14.56
C GLN A 316 6.85 -4.44 15.39
N LEU A 317 6.77 -5.78 15.27
CA LEU A 317 5.82 -6.60 16.00
C LEU A 317 6.56 -7.53 16.96
N SER A 318 6.19 -7.51 18.25
CA SER A 318 6.60 -8.54 19.19
C SER A 318 5.84 -9.85 18.91
N PRO A 319 6.34 -11.01 19.36
CA PRO A 319 5.64 -12.29 19.18
C PRO A 319 4.21 -12.29 19.74
N GLU A 320 3.97 -11.61 20.88
CA GLU A 320 2.64 -11.54 21.49
C GLU A 320 1.68 -10.69 20.64
N ILE A 321 2.15 -9.54 20.14
CA ILE A 321 1.36 -8.67 19.27
C ILE A 321 1.03 -9.39 17.95
N LEU A 322 2.02 -10.06 17.36
CA LEU A 322 1.82 -10.83 16.13
C LEU A 322 0.74 -11.89 16.33
N ALA A 323 0.83 -12.71 17.38
CA ALA A 323 -0.16 -13.76 17.66
C ALA A 323 -1.58 -13.20 17.81
N ASN A 324 -1.74 -12.07 18.53
CA ASN A 324 -3.04 -11.42 18.69
C ASN A 324 -3.60 -10.90 17.36
N LEU A 325 -2.76 -10.31 16.50
CA LEU A 325 -3.19 -9.81 15.19
C LEU A 325 -3.58 -10.94 14.24
N LEU A 326 -2.85 -12.06 14.24
CA LEU A 326 -3.17 -13.24 13.43
C LEU A 326 -4.54 -13.85 13.79
N GLN A 327 -4.90 -13.86 15.07
CA GLN A 327 -6.23 -14.30 15.51
C GLN A 327 -7.36 -13.46 14.91
N GLN A 328 -7.17 -12.14 14.75
CA GLN A 328 -8.22 -11.26 14.18
C GLN A 328 -8.59 -11.64 12.74
N VAL A 329 -7.64 -12.21 12.00
CA VAL A 329 -7.81 -12.67 10.61
C VAL A 329 -7.93 -14.18 10.48
N ASN A 330 -8.13 -14.90 11.59
CA ASN A 330 -8.25 -16.35 11.63
C ASN A 330 -7.08 -17.05 10.90
N LEU A 331 -5.84 -16.65 11.23
CA LEU A 331 -4.64 -17.31 10.76
C LEU A 331 -3.86 -17.89 11.93
N ASP A 332 -3.28 -19.07 11.73
CA ASP A 332 -2.20 -19.57 12.57
C ASP A 332 -0.82 -19.08 12.06
N GLN A 333 0.22 -19.31 12.86
CA GLN A 333 1.59 -18.91 12.52
C GLN A 333 2.09 -19.57 11.24
N THR A 334 1.75 -20.84 11.00
CA THR A 334 2.25 -21.60 9.82
C THR A 334 1.63 -21.07 8.53
N GLN A 335 0.32 -20.80 8.56
CA GLN A 335 -0.40 -20.18 7.46
C GLN A 335 0.15 -18.78 7.19
N PHE A 336 0.38 -17.98 8.23
CA PHE A 336 0.99 -16.66 8.09
C PHE A 336 2.39 -16.74 7.48
N ASP A 337 3.26 -17.62 7.98
CA ASP A 337 4.64 -17.75 7.47
C ASP A 337 4.65 -18.09 5.98
N SER A 338 3.77 -19.00 5.55
CA SER A 338 3.61 -19.35 4.13
C SER A 338 3.19 -18.15 3.28
N LEU A 339 2.18 -17.40 3.72
CA LEU A 339 1.75 -16.18 3.03
C LEU A 339 2.86 -15.12 3.05
N HIS A 340 3.49 -14.89 4.19
CA HIS A 340 4.56 -13.92 4.38
C HIS A 340 5.72 -14.17 3.39
N GLN A 341 6.15 -15.41 3.22
CA GLN A 341 7.19 -15.75 2.24
C GLN A 341 6.80 -15.40 0.79
N LYS A 342 5.53 -15.57 0.41
CA LYS A 342 5.03 -15.10 -0.90
C LYS A 342 5.05 -13.58 -0.98
N LEU A 343 4.63 -12.88 0.08
CA LEU A 343 4.55 -11.42 0.12
C LEU A 343 5.91 -10.72 0.08
N LEU A 344 7.00 -11.41 0.48
CA LEU A 344 8.38 -10.91 0.36
C LEU A 344 8.87 -10.81 -1.10
N GLN A 345 8.12 -11.35 -2.07
CA GLN A 345 8.45 -11.28 -3.50
C GLN A 345 8.01 -9.97 -4.18
N PHE A 346 7.22 -9.14 -3.48
CA PHE A 346 6.77 -7.81 -3.90
C PHE A 346 7.68 -6.72 -3.34
#